data_AF-A0A553V5K1-F1
#
_entry.id   AF-A0A553V5K1-F1
#
_cell.length_a   1.000
_cell.length_b   1.000
_cell.length_c   1.000
_cell.angle_alpha   90.00
_cell.angle_beta   90.00
_cell.angle_gamma   90.00
#
_symmetry.space_group_name_H-M   'P 1'
#
loop_
_entity.id
_entity.type
_entity.pdbx_description
1 polymer ?
#
loop_
_entity_poly.entity_id
_entity_poly.type
_entity_poly.pdbx_seq_one_letter_code
_entity_poly.pdbx_strand_id
1 'polypeptide(L)'
;MSRVPITININGMPTSAQVEPRTLLVQFLRDELELTGTHVGCDTSQCGACTVSLNGEAVKSCTLFAVQADGMDVKTIEGIGSVDELHPIQAAFWEQHGLQCGFCTPGMIMASAEIIRRNPDPSEDEIREQLGGNFCRCTGYHNIVKAITEAAAVMRQKGAEQGQAADD
;
A
#
# COMPACT_ATOMS: atom_id res chain seq x y z
N MET A 1 -27.09 13.89 0.56
CA MET A 1 -26.92 14.46 -0.80
C MET A 1 -27.35 13.39 -1.81
N SER A 2 -27.42 13.70 -3.11
CA SER A 2 -27.67 12.66 -4.12
C SER A 2 -26.46 11.71 -4.17
N ARG A 3 -26.72 10.40 -4.22
CA ARG A 3 -25.70 9.35 -4.39
C ARG A 3 -25.57 8.98 -5.86
N VAL A 4 -24.35 8.63 -6.29
CA VAL A 4 -24.04 8.22 -7.66
C VAL A 4 -23.42 6.83 -7.70
N PRO A 5 -23.73 6.02 -8.73
CA PRO A 5 -23.18 4.68 -8.85
C PRO A 5 -21.72 4.73 -9.27
N ILE A 6 -20.91 3.84 -8.72
CA ILE A 6 -19.51 3.60 -9.09
C ILE A 6 -19.24 2.10 -9.13
N THR A 7 -18.22 1.70 -9.89
CA THR A 7 -17.65 0.35 -9.90
C THR A 7 -16.12 0.44 -9.87
N ILE A 8 -15.49 -0.01 -8.79
CA ILE A 8 -14.03 0.00 -8.59
C ILE A 8 -13.55 -1.45 -8.50
N ASN A 9 -12.41 -1.79 -9.11
CA ASN A 9 -11.79 -3.09 -8.88
C ASN A 9 -10.96 -3.04 -7.60
N ILE A 10 -11.46 -3.63 -6.50
CA ILE A 10 -10.80 -3.61 -5.19
C ILE A 10 -10.10 -4.95 -4.96
N ASN A 11 -8.78 -4.94 -4.79
CA ASN A 11 -7.96 -6.14 -4.56
C ASN A 11 -8.21 -7.25 -5.61
N GLY A 12 -8.44 -6.87 -6.88
CA GLY A 12 -8.74 -7.81 -7.95
C GLY A 12 -10.22 -8.21 -8.11
N MET A 13 -11.12 -7.67 -7.28
CA MET A 13 -12.55 -7.96 -7.34
C MET A 13 -13.38 -6.71 -7.71
N PRO A 14 -14.27 -6.80 -8.73
CA PRO A 14 -15.15 -5.69 -9.07
C PRO A 14 -16.15 -5.42 -7.94
N THR A 15 -16.19 -4.18 -7.47
CA THR A 15 -17.02 -3.74 -6.34
C THR A 15 -17.87 -2.55 -6.78
N SER A 16 -19.19 -2.74 -6.79
CA SER A 16 -20.16 -1.69 -7.17
C SER A 16 -20.84 -1.10 -5.95
N ALA A 17 -20.95 0.23 -5.89
CA ALA A 17 -21.54 0.95 -4.76
C ALA A 17 -22.27 2.23 -5.20
N GLN A 18 -23.03 2.82 -4.27
CA GLN A 18 -23.70 4.11 -4.43
C GLN A 18 -23.13 5.07 -3.38
N VAL A 19 -22.37 6.08 -3.79
CA VAL A 19 -21.63 6.96 -2.88
C VAL A 19 -22.07 8.42 -3.00
N GLU A 20 -21.91 9.22 -1.94
CA GLU A 20 -21.97 10.67 -2.10
C GLU A 20 -20.71 11.14 -2.87
N PRO A 21 -20.81 12.11 -3.80
CA PRO A 21 -19.63 12.58 -4.55
C PRO A 21 -18.46 13.09 -3.70
N ARG A 22 -18.74 13.49 -2.45
CA ARG A 22 -17.74 13.97 -1.49
C ARG A 22 -17.10 12.88 -0.63
N THR A 23 -17.58 11.63 -0.72
CA THR A 23 -17.01 10.52 0.06
C THR A 23 -15.56 10.33 -0.36
N LEU A 24 -14.63 10.48 0.59
CA LEU A 24 -13.21 10.22 0.32
C LEU A 24 -13.00 8.72 0.09
N LEU A 25 -12.04 8.34 -0.77
CA LEU A 25 -11.75 6.94 -1.04
C LEU A 25 -11.37 6.20 0.26
N VAL A 26 -10.63 6.84 1.16
CA VAL A 26 -10.31 6.23 2.47
C VAL A 26 -11.54 5.92 3.31
N GLN A 27 -12.58 6.76 3.24
CA GLN A 27 -13.83 6.55 3.97
C GLN A 27 -14.64 5.43 3.32
N PHE A 28 -14.70 5.41 1.98
CA PHE A 28 -15.35 4.35 1.24
C PHE A 28 -14.74 2.97 1.57
N LEU A 29 -13.42 2.85 1.50
CA LEU A 29 -12.71 1.60 1.81
C LEU A 29 -12.96 1.14 3.26
N ARG A 30 -12.87 2.05 4.23
CA ARG A 30 -12.94 1.69 5.66
C ARG A 30 -14.36 1.51 6.17
N ASP A 31 -15.25 2.44 5.82
CA ASP A 31 -16.54 2.58 6.48
C ASP A 31 -17.66 1.91 5.68
N GLU A 32 -17.54 1.81 4.35
CA GLU A 32 -18.53 1.11 3.51
C GLU A 32 -18.10 -0.33 3.17
N LEU A 33 -16.81 -0.57 2.92
CA LEU A 33 -16.30 -1.91 2.56
C LEU A 33 -15.64 -2.66 3.72
N GLU A 34 -15.51 -2.03 4.90
CA GLU A 34 -14.87 -2.61 6.09
C GLU A 34 -13.41 -3.09 5.88
N LEU A 35 -12.73 -2.59 4.83
CA LEU A 35 -11.30 -2.76 4.59
C LEU A 35 -10.51 -1.77 5.46
N THR A 36 -10.46 -2.12 6.74
CA THR A 36 -10.02 -1.22 7.81
C THR A 36 -8.51 -1.16 8.02
N GLY A 37 -7.72 -1.90 7.24
CA GLY A 37 -6.25 -1.82 7.28
C GLY A 37 -5.72 -0.47 6.82
N THR A 38 -6.34 0.18 5.85
CA THR A 38 -5.95 1.54 5.44
C THR A 38 -6.33 2.54 6.54
N HIS A 39 -5.41 3.38 7.03
CA HIS A 39 -5.66 4.25 8.20
C HIS A 39 -5.72 5.75 7.87
N VAL A 40 -6.29 6.54 8.77
CA VAL A 40 -6.30 8.02 8.71
C VAL A 40 -5.51 8.57 9.89
N GLY A 41 -4.32 9.12 9.63
CA GLY A 41 -3.43 9.67 10.67
C GLY A 41 -3.32 11.20 10.68
N CYS A 42 -3.93 11.88 9.71
CA CYS A 42 -3.96 13.34 9.62
C CYS A 42 -5.13 13.81 8.73
N ASP A 43 -5.34 15.12 8.71
CA ASP A 43 -6.34 15.85 7.90
C ASP A 43 -5.71 16.79 6.85
N THR A 44 -4.38 16.78 6.73
CA THR A 44 -3.60 17.67 5.84
C THR A 44 -2.77 16.92 4.79
N SER A 45 -3.11 15.66 4.52
CA SER A 45 -2.50 14.86 3.44
C SER A 45 -1.01 14.52 3.64
N GLN A 46 -0.48 14.68 4.86
CA GLN A 46 0.96 14.51 5.10
C GLN A 46 1.34 13.07 5.44
N CYS A 47 0.62 12.41 6.35
CA CYS A 47 1.14 11.22 7.04
C CYS A 47 1.28 9.93 6.20
N GLY A 48 0.57 9.78 5.08
CA GLY A 48 0.64 8.56 4.25
C GLY A 48 0.04 7.29 4.87
N ALA A 49 -0.55 7.32 6.07
CA ALA A 49 -1.21 6.14 6.65
C ALA A 49 -2.38 5.61 5.79
N CYS A 50 -2.91 6.46 4.91
CA CYS A 50 -3.99 6.16 3.97
C CYS A 50 -3.50 5.74 2.58
N THR A 51 -2.20 5.45 2.41
CA THR A 51 -1.63 5.07 1.13
C THR A 51 -2.24 3.75 0.65
N VAL A 52 -2.76 3.76 -0.58
CA VAL A 52 -3.21 2.59 -1.34
C VAL A 52 -2.55 2.62 -2.71
N SER A 53 -2.57 1.52 -3.44
CA SER A 53 -2.20 1.52 -4.86
C SER A 53 -3.45 1.83 -5.69
N LEU A 54 -3.37 2.82 -6.58
CA LEU A 54 -4.37 3.14 -7.58
C LEU A 54 -3.73 2.97 -8.97
N ASN A 55 -4.19 2.01 -9.76
CA ASN A 55 -3.60 1.65 -11.06
C ASN A 55 -2.08 1.42 -11.00
N GLY A 56 -1.57 0.88 -9.89
CA GLY A 56 -0.15 0.60 -9.67
C GLY A 56 0.69 1.77 -9.14
N GLU A 57 0.09 2.93 -8.86
CA GLU A 57 0.74 4.09 -8.23
C GLU A 57 0.29 4.26 -6.78
N ALA A 58 1.21 4.63 -5.88
CA ALA A 58 0.86 4.89 -4.49
C ALA A 58 0.18 6.25 -4.36
N VAL A 59 -1.05 6.25 -3.85
CA VAL A 59 -1.87 7.45 -3.68
C VAL A 59 -2.41 7.55 -2.27
N LYS A 60 -2.51 8.78 -1.75
CA LYS A 60 -3.14 9.06 -0.46
C LYS A 60 -4.65 9.07 -0.65
N SER A 61 -5.33 8.00 -0.23
CA SER A 61 -6.79 7.86 -0.42
C SER A 61 -7.63 8.90 0.34
N CYS A 62 -7.05 9.63 1.30
CA CYS A 62 -7.72 10.75 1.96
C CYS A 62 -7.79 12.05 1.12
N THR A 63 -7.11 12.11 -0.03
CA THR A 63 -7.14 13.25 -0.96
C THR A 63 -7.78 12.93 -2.30
N LEU A 64 -8.51 11.82 -2.36
CA LEU A 64 -9.21 11.35 -3.55
C LEU A 64 -10.65 11.05 -3.16
N PHE A 65 -11.62 11.47 -3.97
CA PHE A 65 -13.01 11.05 -3.77
C PHE A 65 -13.23 9.65 -4.38
N ALA A 66 -14.11 8.85 -3.78
CA ALA A 66 -14.45 7.52 -4.27
C ALA A 66 -14.97 7.56 -5.72
N VAL A 67 -15.72 8.60 -6.09
CA VAL A 67 -16.19 8.82 -7.47
C VAL A 67 -15.07 9.04 -8.49
N GLN A 68 -13.89 9.47 -8.05
CA GLN A 68 -12.74 9.61 -8.95
C GLN A 68 -12.04 8.29 -9.22
N ALA A 69 -12.28 7.26 -8.40
CA ALA A 69 -11.73 5.93 -8.55
C ALA A 69 -12.67 4.99 -9.35
N ASP A 70 -13.80 5.49 -9.84
CA ASP A 70 -14.70 4.73 -10.71
C ASP A 70 -13.98 4.19 -11.95
N GLY A 71 -14.13 2.89 -12.20
CA GLY A 71 -13.44 2.15 -13.26
C GLY A 71 -11.96 1.86 -13.01
N MET A 72 -11.39 2.25 -11.86
CA MET A 72 -9.96 2.06 -11.57
C MET A 72 -9.67 0.79 -10.76
N ASP A 73 -8.41 0.38 -10.74
CA ASP A 73 -7.88 -0.67 -9.87
C ASP A 73 -7.35 -0.07 -8.58
N VAL A 74 -7.90 -0.49 -7.44
CA VAL A 74 -7.42 -0.13 -6.10
C VAL A 74 -6.94 -1.39 -5.39
N LYS A 75 -5.68 -1.39 -4.98
CA LYS A 75 -5.13 -2.41 -4.09
C LYS A 75 -4.82 -1.80 -2.72
N THR A 76 -5.29 -2.48 -1.69
CA THR A 76 -5.14 -2.14 -0.26
C THR A 76 -4.18 -3.13 0.41
N ILE A 77 -3.89 -2.93 1.70
CA ILE A 77 -2.99 -3.83 2.44
C ILE A 77 -3.53 -5.26 2.51
N GLU A 78 -4.86 -5.40 2.54
CA GLU A 78 -5.58 -6.66 2.54
C GLU A 78 -5.38 -7.47 1.25
N GLY A 79 -4.96 -6.80 0.16
CA GLY A 79 -4.71 -7.42 -1.15
C GLY A 79 -3.24 -7.71 -1.46
N ILE A 80 -2.32 -7.57 -0.49
CA ILE A 80 -0.88 -7.78 -0.69
C ILE A 80 -0.45 -9.23 -0.45
N GLY A 81 -0.92 -9.83 0.64
CA GLY A 81 -0.62 -11.20 1.06
C GLY A 81 -1.61 -11.63 2.13
N SER A 82 -1.47 -12.87 2.61
CA SER A 82 -2.35 -13.44 3.63
C SER A 82 -1.58 -13.77 4.90
N VAL A 83 -2.29 -14.14 5.97
CA VAL A 83 -1.66 -14.57 7.23
C VAL A 83 -0.85 -15.86 7.04
N ASP A 84 -1.32 -16.74 6.17
CA ASP A 84 -0.66 -18.03 5.89
C ASP A 84 0.47 -17.89 4.86
N GLU A 85 0.39 -16.86 4.01
CA GLU A 85 1.37 -16.58 2.96
C GLU A 85 1.64 -15.09 2.88
N LEU A 86 2.58 -14.63 3.72
CA LEU A 86 3.01 -13.24 3.73
C LEU A 86 3.73 -12.90 2.43
N HIS A 87 3.39 -11.74 1.88
CA HIS A 87 4.19 -11.13 0.81
C HIS A 87 5.62 -10.84 1.34
N PRO A 88 6.69 -10.92 0.52
CA PRO A 88 8.06 -10.63 0.97
C PRO A 88 8.22 -9.32 1.73
N ILE A 89 7.49 -8.28 1.33
CA ILE A 89 7.46 -6.99 2.06
C ILE A 89 6.86 -7.14 3.47
N GLN A 90 5.76 -7.86 3.63
CA GLN A 90 5.15 -8.09 4.95
C GLN A 90 6.09 -8.92 5.84
N ALA A 91 6.70 -9.97 5.28
CA ALA A 91 7.68 -10.80 5.98
C ALA A 91 8.89 -9.99 6.46
N ALA A 92 9.49 -9.17 5.60
CA ALA A 92 10.64 -8.35 5.97
C ALA A 92 10.29 -7.29 7.04
N PHE A 93 9.10 -6.69 6.99
CA PHE A 93 8.65 -5.78 8.05
C PHE A 93 8.50 -6.50 9.40
N TRP A 94 8.08 -7.76 9.40
CA TRP A 94 8.04 -8.61 10.59
C TRP A 94 9.45 -8.94 11.10
N GLU A 95 10.30 -9.46 10.23
CA GLU A 95 11.66 -9.96 10.56
C GLU A 95 12.60 -8.84 11.01
N GLN A 96 12.55 -7.67 10.35
CA GLN A 96 13.41 -6.53 10.69
C GLN A 96 12.83 -5.64 11.79
N HIS A 97 11.70 -6.02 12.39
CA HIS A 97 10.99 -5.16 13.34
C HIS A 97 10.72 -3.76 12.73
N GLY A 98 10.22 -3.75 11.50
CA GLY A 98 9.82 -2.56 10.73
C GLY A 98 8.51 -1.93 11.19
N LEU A 99 7.88 -2.47 12.25
CA LEU A 99 6.68 -1.93 12.88
C LEU A 99 6.69 -2.07 14.40
N GLN A 100 5.87 -1.26 15.07
CA GLN A 100 5.56 -1.39 16.50
C GLN A 100 4.06 -1.27 16.74
N CYS A 101 3.51 -0.04 16.75
CA CYS A 101 2.07 0.17 16.97
C CYS A 101 1.19 -0.32 15.80
N GLY A 102 1.79 -0.65 14.65
CA GLY A 102 1.09 -1.11 13.46
C GLY A 102 0.36 -0.03 12.66
N PHE A 103 0.18 1.18 13.18
CA PHE A 103 -0.71 2.18 12.57
C PHE A 103 -0.25 2.67 11.19
N CYS A 104 1.03 3.01 11.02
CA CYS A 104 1.54 3.41 9.71
C CYS A 104 1.84 2.24 8.79
N THR A 105 1.87 1.01 9.31
CA THR A 105 2.40 -0.17 8.62
C THR A 105 1.67 -0.47 7.32
N PRO A 106 0.33 -0.41 7.24
CA PRO A 106 -0.40 -0.57 5.98
C PRO A 106 0.08 0.38 4.89
N GLY A 107 0.05 1.70 5.15
CA GLY A 107 0.52 2.69 4.18
C GLY A 107 2.00 2.57 3.83
N MET A 108 2.85 2.21 4.81
CA MET A 108 4.27 1.95 4.60
C MET A 108 4.52 0.77 3.66
N ILE A 109 3.79 -0.33 3.83
CA ILE A 109 3.91 -1.51 2.97
C ILE A 109 3.43 -1.18 1.55
N MET A 110 2.33 -0.44 1.41
CA MET A 110 1.84 -0.01 0.09
C MET A 110 2.85 0.90 -0.62
N ALA A 111 3.46 1.84 0.08
CA ALA A 111 4.53 2.69 -0.47
C ALA A 111 5.78 1.87 -0.83
N SER A 112 6.17 0.92 0.02
CA SER A 112 7.32 0.03 -0.22
C SER A 112 7.14 -0.80 -1.49
N ALA A 113 5.92 -1.28 -1.75
CA ALA A 113 5.61 -2.02 -2.95
C ALA A 113 5.82 -1.18 -4.22
N GLU A 114 5.46 0.11 -4.19
CA GLU A 114 5.73 1.03 -5.31
C GLU A 114 7.23 1.31 -5.47
N ILE A 115 7.95 1.58 -4.36
CA ILE A 115 9.41 1.82 -4.37
C ILE A 115 10.12 0.67 -5.07
N ILE A 116 9.86 -0.57 -4.64
CA ILE A 116 10.50 -1.78 -5.17
C ILE A 116 10.06 -2.04 -6.63
N ARG A 117 8.80 -1.78 -6.96
CA ARG A 117 8.30 -1.94 -8.35
C ARG A 117 9.01 -0.97 -9.31
N ARG A 118 9.26 0.26 -8.89
CA ARG A 118 9.93 1.30 -9.71
C ARG A 118 11.43 1.07 -9.79
N ASN A 119 12.06 0.71 -8.68
CA ASN A 119 13.47 0.34 -8.62
C ASN A 119 13.61 -0.95 -7.79
N PRO A 120 13.83 -2.11 -8.44
CA PRO A 120 14.01 -3.39 -7.74
C PRO A 120 15.26 -3.48 -6.86
N ASP A 121 16.21 -2.56 -6.98
CA ASP A 121 17.41 -2.47 -6.13
C ASP A 121 17.67 -1.04 -5.63
N PRO A 122 16.78 -0.51 -4.77
CA PRO A 122 16.91 0.86 -4.28
C PRO A 122 17.97 0.92 -3.18
N SER A 123 18.82 1.95 -3.24
CA SER A 123 19.74 2.30 -2.16
C SER A 123 18.98 2.79 -0.92
N GLU A 124 19.63 2.76 0.25
CA GLU A 124 19.02 3.27 1.48
C GLU A 124 18.58 4.74 1.38
N ASP A 125 19.36 5.58 0.69
CA ASP A 125 19.05 6.99 0.52
C ASP A 125 17.81 7.19 -0.37
N GLU A 126 17.71 6.43 -1.47
CA GLU A 126 16.52 6.44 -2.33
C GLU A 126 15.27 5.96 -1.59
N ILE A 127 15.40 4.92 -0.76
CA ILE A 127 14.29 4.44 0.08
C ILE A 127 13.83 5.56 1.02
N ARG A 128 14.76 6.22 1.71
CA ARG A 128 14.45 7.29 2.67
C ARG A 128 13.79 8.49 2.00
N GLU A 129 14.29 8.89 0.82
CA GLU A 129 13.70 9.97 0.04
C GLU A 129 12.26 9.64 -0.37
N GLN A 130 12.03 8.45 -0.93
CA GLN A 130 10.71 8.03 -1.39
C GLN A 130 9.71 7.79 -0.24
N LEU A 131 10.20 7.45 0.95
CA LEU A 131 9.36 7.37 2.16
C LEU A 131 8.95 8.73 2.72
N GLY A 132 9.41 9.86 2.14
CA GLY A 132 9.04 11.20 2.61
C GLY A 132 7.53 11.47 2.68
N GLY A 133 6.71 10.69 1.96
CA GLY A 133 5.24 10.74 2.00
C GLY A 133 4.57 9.91 3.10
N ASN A 134 5.30 9.12 3.88
CA ASN A 134 4.78 8.19 4.88
C ASN A 134 5.47 8.40 6.24
N PHE A 135 4.69 8.73 7.27
CA PHE A 135 5.21 9.08 8.59
C PHE A 135 5.07 7.92 9.58
N CYS A 136 6.14 7.67 10.34
CA CYS A 136 6.15 6.71 11.43
C CYS A 136 6.57 7.39 12.73
N ARG A 137 5.82 7.17 13.81
CA ARG A 137 6.17 7.69 15.14
C ARG A 137 7.00 6.75 16.00
N CYS A 138 7.06 5.47 15.64
CA CYS A 138 7.53 4.43 16.54
C CYS A 138 8.94 3.91 16.18
N THR A 139 9.22 3.71 14.89
CA THR A 139 10.41 2.94 14.46
C THR A 139 11.66 3.78 14.25
N GLY A 140 11.51 5.11 14.13
CA GLY A 140 12.61 5.98 13.69
C GLY A 140 13.11 5.66 12.27
N TYR A 141 12.30 4.97 11.46
CA TYR A 141 12.55 4.60 10.05
C TYR A 141 13.67 3.59 9.78
N HIS A 142 14.67 3.47 10.65
CA HIS A 142 15.84 2.62 10.40
C HIS A 142 15.48 1.18 10.03
N ASN A 143 14.61 0.56 10.82
CA ASN A 143 14.16 -0.81 10.57
C ASN A 143 13.17 -0.92 9.40
N ILE A 144 12.48 0.15 9.04
CA ILE A 144 11.65 0.19 7.83
C ILE A 144 12.55 0.14 6.59
N VAL A 145 13.63 0.92 6.58
CA VAL A 145 14.60 0.91 5.48
C VAL A 145 15.22 -0.48 5.32
N LYS A 146 15.65 -1.11 6.42
CA LYS A 146 16.14 -2.50 6.40
C LYS A 146 15.11 -3.48 5.83
N ALA A 147 13.85 -3.39 6.25
CA ALA A 147 12.78 -4.24 5.75
C ALA A 147 12.57 -4.09 4.24
N ILE A 148 12.62 -2.86 3.73
CA ILE A 148 12.48 -2.60 2.28
C ILE A 148 13.67 -3.15 1.51
N THR A 149 14.89 -2.95 2.00
CA THR A 149 16.12 -3.49 1.38
C THR A 149 16.08 -5.02 1.31
N GLU A 150 15.70 -5.69 2.40
CA GLU A 150 15.57 -7.15 2.44
C GLU A 150 14.46 -7.64 1.50
N ALA A 151 13.28 -7.01 1.54
CA ALA A 151 12.18 -7.37 0.66
C ALA A 151 12.57 -7.23 -0.83
N ALA A 152 13.29 -6.16 -1.20
CA ALA A 152 13.79 -5.95 -2.55
C ALA A 152 14.74 -7.09 -2.97
N ALA A 153 15.69 -7.47 -2.11
CA ALA A 153 16.62 -8.56 -2.38
C ALA A 153 15.89 -9.91 -2.59
N VAL A 154 14.95 -10.25 -1.71
CA VAL A 154 14.14 -11.48 -1.81
C VAL A 154 13.30 -11.49 -3.08
N MET A 155 12.66 -10.36 -3.43
CA MET A 155 11.84 -10.27 -4.64
C MET A 155 12.66 -10.38 -5.92
N ARG A 156 13.88 -9.81 -5.97
CA ARG A 156 14.79 -10.00 -7.10
C ARG A 156 15.21 -11.45 -7.28
N GLN A 157 15.54 -12.14 -6.18
CA GLN A 157 15.93 -13.55 -6.23
C GLN A 157 14.77 -14.41 -6.79
N LYS A 158 13.55 -14.24 -6.26
CA LYS A 158 12.37 -14.97 -6.76
C LYS A 158 12.09 -14.69 -8.24
N GLY A 159 12.27 -13.44 -8.69
CA GLY A 159 12.12 -13.08 -10.11
C GLY A 159 13.15 -13.77 -11.02
N ALA A 160 14.40 -13.89 -10.57
CA ALA A 160 15.45 -14.59 -11.32
C ALA A 160 15.19 -16.11 -11.42
N GLU A 161 14.74 -16.73 -10.32
CA GLU A 161 14.38 -18.16 -10.27
C GLU A 161 13.19 -18.48 -11.20
N GLN A 162 12.17 -17.59 -11.26
CA GLN A 162 11.03 -17.74 -12.17
C GLN A 162 11.41 -17.54 -13.65
N GLY A 163 12.35 -16.63 -13.94
CA GLY A 163 12.88 -16.44 -15.29
C GLY A 163 13.65 -17.67 -15.80
N GLN A 164 14.49 -18.27 -14.94
CA GLN A 164 15.22 -19.50 -15.29
C GLN A 164 14.29 -20.70 -15.51
N ALA A 165 13.23 -20.84 -14.71
CA ALA A 165 12.25 -21.91 -14.88
C ALA A 165 11.35 -21.78 -16.12
N ALA A 166 11.30 -20.59 -16.75
CA ALA A 166 10.54 -20.35 -17.97
C ALA A 166 11.36 -20.56 -19.26
N ASP A 167 12.69 -20.61 -19.13
CA ASP A 167 13.64 -20.78 -20.25
C ASP A 167 14.09 -22.26 -20.45
N ASP A 168 13.69 -23.16 -19.55
CA ASP A 168 13.87 -24.63 -19.62
C ASP A 168 12.60 -25.36 -20.12
#